data_AF-A0A2N2NS38-F1
#
_entry.id   AF-A0A2N2NS38-F1
#
_cell.length_a   1.000
_cell.length_b   1.000
_cell.length_c   1.000
_cell.angle_alpha   90.00
_cell.angle_beta   90.00
_cell.angle_gamma   90.00
#
_symmetry.space_group_name_H-M   'P 1'
#
loop_
_entity.id
_entity.type
_entity.pdbx_description
1 polymer ?
#
loop_
_entity_poly.entity_id
_entity_poly.type
_entity_poly.pdbx_seq_one_letter_code
_entity_poly.pdbx_strand_id
1 'polypeptide(L)'
;MMSNKVSIPLTNYEYEVLKNNYIISACCKMQLNTVTLSESGAELLLTQNELKKLIGYVAAEANHARKKSEQEDLNSICDYLESIDHS
;
A
#
# COMPACT_ATOMS: atom_id res chain seq x y z
N MET A 1 6.05 -1.05 -24.83
CA MET A 1 4.91 -1.62 -24.09
C MET A 1 4.37 -0.55 -23.17
N MET A 2 3.13 -0.09 -23.36
CA MET A 2 2.47 0.75 -22.37
C MET A 2 2.39 -0.05 -21.07
N SER A 3 3.08 0.41 -20.03
CA SER A 3 2.96 -0.18 -18.71
C SER A 3 1.52 0.05 -18.25
N ASN A 4 0.70 -0.99 -18.20
CA ASN A 4 -0.63 -0.95 -17.58
C ASN A 4 -0.42 -0.70 -16.09
N LYS A 5 -0.34 0.58 -15.74
CA LYS A 5 -0.27 1.05 -14.36
C LYS A 5 -1.66 1.43 -13.91
N VAL A 6 -1.96 1.10 -12.67
CA VAL A 6 -3.18 1.45 -11.95
C VAL A 6 -2.82 2.56 -10.97
N SER A 7 -3.68 3.59 -10.94
CA SER A 7 -3.63 4.61 -9.90
C SER A 7 -4.32 4.09 -8.66
N ILE A 8 -3.65 4.24 -7.52
CA ILE A 8 -4.12 3.79 -6.21
C ILE A 8 -4.17 5.02 -5.30
N PRO A 9 -5.36 5.64 -5.15
CA PRO A 9 -5.52 6.74 -4.23
C PRO A 9 -5.56 6.20 -2.80
N LEU A 10 -4.78 6.83 -1.92
CA LEU A 10 -4.72 6.58 -0.49
C LEU A 10 -4.94 7.92 0.23
N THR A 11 -5.42 7.85 1.46
CA THR A 11 -5.28 8.97 2.38
C THR A 11 -3.81 9.18 2.75
N ASN A 12 -3.47 10.40 3.17
CA ASN A 12 -2.13 10.68 3.70
C ASN A 12 -1.81 9.80 4.93
N TYR A 13 -2.83 9.45 5.72
CA TYR A 13 -2.69 8.56 6.86
C TYR A 13 -2.29 7.14 6.43
N GLU A 14 -3.04 6.54 5.50
CA GLU A 14 -2.77 5.17 5.02
C GLU A 14 -1.39 5.08 4.38
N TYR A 15 -0.98 6.07 3.59
CA TYR A 15 0.37 6.11 3.04
C TYR A 15 1.44 6.17 4.13
N GLU A 16 1.23 6.98 5.18
CA GLU A 16 2.16 7.04 6.31
C GLU A 16 2.19 5.74 7.12
N VAL A 17 1.08 5.02 7.27
CA VAL A 17 1.08 3.68 7.89
C VAL A 17 1.98 2.73 7.08
N LEU A 18 1.82 2.68 5.76
CA LEU A 18 2.64 1.83 4.88
C LEU A 18 4.12 2.21 4.91
N LYS A 19 4.41 3.51 4.87
CA LYS A 19 5.77 4.05 4.85
C LYS A 19 6.49 3.89 6.17
N ASN A 20 5.78 3.94 7.30
CA ASN A 20 6.38 3.81 8.63
C ASN A 20 6.50 2.35 9.09
N ASN A 21 5.80 1.40 8.47
CA ASN A 21 6.08 -0.01 8.68
C ASN A 21 7.43 -0.38 8.05
N TYR A 22 8.36 -0.89 8.88
CA TYR A 22 9.74 -1.15 8.47
C TYR A 22 9.85 -2.16 7.32
N ILE A 23 9.11 -3.27 7.37
CA ILE A 23 9.21 -4.32 6.35
C ILE A 23 8.59 -3.86 5.03
N ILE A 24 7.41 -3.23 5.08
CA ILE A 24 6.77 -2.67 3.88
C ILE A 24 7.66 -1.60 3.26
N SER A 25 8.19 -0.67 4.05
CA SER A 25 9.07 0.39 3.53
C SER A 25 10.35 -0.13 2.88
N ALA A 26 10.92 -1.23 3.42
CA ALA A 26 12.12 -1.84 2.89
C ALA A 26 11.85 -2.67 1.63
N CYS A 27 10.83 -3.52 1.65
CA CYS A 27 10.53 -4.46 0.58
C CYS A 27 9.69 -3.85 -0.56
N CYS A 28 8.90 -2.83 -0.28
CA CYS A 28 8.05 -2.12 -1.25
C CYS A 28 8.56 -0.70 -1.56
N LYS A 29 9.84 -0.42 -1.31
CA LYS A 29 10.43 0.92 -1.50
C LYS A 29 10.16 1.51 -2.90
N MET A 30 10.30 0.70 -3.95
CA MET A 30 10.08 1.19 -5.31
C MET A 30 8.63 1.58 -5.55
N GLN A 31 7.70 0.79 -5.01
CA GLN A 31 6.26 1.02 -5.10
C GLN A 31 5.89 2.31 -4.36
N LEU A 32 6.34 2.46 -3.11
CA LEU A 32 6.06 3.64 -2.29
C LEU A 32 6.70 4.93 -2.83
N ASN A 33 7.78 4.82 -3.60
CA ASN A 33 8.43 5.95 -4.26
C ASN A 33 7.69 6.45 -5.51
N THR A 34 6.67 5.73 -5.98
CA THR A 34 5.79 6.22 -7.06
C THR A 34 4.78 7.25 -6.58
N VAL A 35 4.75 7.52 -5.27
CA VAL A 35 3.75 8.39 -4.66
C VAL A 35 3.81 9.80 -5.23
N THR A 36 2.63 10.36 -5.50
CA THR A 36 2.42 11.80 -5.61
C THR A 36 1.62 12.23 -4.38
N LEU A 37 2.18 13.13 -3.58
CA LEU A 37 1.52 13.66 -2.38
C LEU A 37 0.80 14.97 -2.69
N SER A 38 -0.36 15.15 -2.07
CA SER A 38 -1.21 16.34 -2.18
C SER A 38 -1.91 16.62 -0.85
N GLU A 39 -2.53 17.80 -0.74
CA GLU A 39 -3.40 18.10 0.41
C GLU A 39 -4.60 17.14 0.51
N SER A 40 -5.06 16.62 -0.63
CA SER A 40 -6.18 15.68 -0.73
C SER A 40 -5.81 14.22 -0.42
N GLY A 41 -4.52 13.87 -0.36
CA GLY A 41 -4.08 12.48 -0.14
C GLY A 41 -2.80 12.13 -0.88
N ALA A 42 -2.55 10.82 -0.97
CA ALA A 42 -1.40 10.21 -1.61
C ALA A 42 -1.86 9.33 -2.77
N GLU A 43 -1.17 9.38 -3.91
CA GLU A 43 -1.52 8.57 -5.07
C GLU A 43 -0.32 7.73 -5.49
N LEU A 44 -0.45 6.40 -5.46
CA LEU A 44 0.56 5.47 -5.98
C LEU A 44 0.24 5.09 -7.43
N LEU A 45 1.28 4.92 -8.24
CA LEU A 45 1.13 4.51 -9.64
C LEU A 45 1.90 3.20 -9.89
N LEU A 46 1.19 2.09 -9.79
CA LEU A 46 1.77 0.73 -9.75
C LEU A 46 1.34 -0.11 -10.94
N THR A 47 2.20 -0.99 -11.42
CA THR A 47 1.78 -2.11 -12.26
C THR A 47 0.99 -3.13 -11.42
N GLN A 48 0.19 -3.99 -12.07
CA GLN A 48 -0.54 -5.05 -11.36
C GLN A 48 0.36 -5.94 -10.50
N ASN A 49 1.56 -6.28 -11.00
CA ASN A 49 2.51 -7.10 -10.26
C ASN A 49 3.09 -6.38 -9.04
N GLU A 50 3.26 -5.06 -9.12
CA GLU A 50 3.69 -4.23 -7.99
C GLU A 50 2.59 -4.11 -6.94
N LEU A 51 1.34 -3.96 -7.36
CA LEU A 51 0.17 -3.98 -6.48
C LEU A 51 0.07 -5.31 -5.72
N LYS A 52 0.13 -6.45 -6.42
CA LYS A 52 0.08 -7.78 -5.79
C LYS A 52 1.21 -8.01 -4.79
N LYS A 53 2.41 -7.50 -5.08
CA LYS A 53 3.53 -7.55 -4.13
C LYS A 53 3.23 -6.71 -2.89
N LEU A 54 2.72 -5.48 -3.07
CA LEU A 54 2.36 -4.61 -1.96
C LEU A 54 1.30 -5.27 -1.06
N ILE A 55 0.23 -5.80 -1.64
CA ILE A 55 -0.82 -6.55 -0.91
C ILE A 55 -0.21 -7.68 -0.07
N GLY A 56 0.67 -8.50 -0.67
CA GLY A 56 1.30 -9.60 0.05
C GLY A 56 2.12 -9.17 1.28
N TYR A 57 2.86 -8.06 1.18
CA TYR A 57 3.61 -7.53 2.33
C TYR A 57 2.69 -6.89 3.37
N VAL A 58 1.66 -6.16 2.95
CA VAL A 58 0.68 -5.56 3.87
C VAL A 58 -0.04 -6.64 4.67
N ALA A 59 -0.54 -7.68 4.00
CA ALA A 59 -1.19 -8.82 4.66
C ALA A 59 -0.26 -9.54 5.63
N ALA A 60 1.00 -9.76 5.25
CA ALA A 60 1.98 -10.41 6.12
C ALA A 60 2.24 -9.57 7.38
N GLU A 61 2.44 -8.26 7.24
CA GLU A 61 2.69 -7.38 8.38
C GLU A 61 1.46 -7.19 9.26
N ALA A 62 0.25 -7.15 8.69
CA ALA A 62 -0.98 -7.13 9.48
C ALA A 62 -1.09 -8.36 10.40
N ASN A 63 -0.73 -9.54 9.89
CA ASN A 63 -0.72 -10.79 10.67
C ASN A 63 0.37 -10.82 11.76
N HIS A 64 1.44 -10.05 11.59
CA HIS A 64 2.56 -9.98 12.55
C HIS A 64 2.53 -8.72 13.44
N ALA A 65 1.55 -7.83 13.23
CA ALA A 65 1.40 -6.60 13.99
C ALA A 65 1.21 -6.90 15.49
N ARG A 66 2.03 -6.24 16.32
CA ARG A 66 2.00 -6.42 17.78
C ARG A 66 0.90 -5.61 18.46
N LYS A 67 0.48 -4.53 17.81
CA LYS A 67 -0.55 -3.63 18.30
C LYS A 67 -1.82 -3.85 17.49
N LYS A 68 -2.95 -3.95 18.19
CA LYS A 68 -4.26 -4.11 17.57
C LYS A 68 -4.60 -2.97 16.59
N SER A 69 -4.28 -1.72 16.94
CA SER A 69 -4.54 -0.58 16.05
C SER A 69 -3.75 -0.66 14.74
N GLU A 70 -2.48 -1.07 14.79
CA GLU A 70 -1.65 -1.26 13.59
C GLU A 70 -2.16 -2.41 12.73
N GLN A 71 -2.58 -3.51 13.36
CA GLN A 71 -3.22 -4.62 12.66
C GLN A 71 -4.50 -4.16 11.95
N GLU A 72 -5.35 -3.39 12.62
CA GLU A 72 -6.60 -2.86 12.04
C GLU A 72 -6.34 -1.92 10.87
N ASP A 73 -5.37 -1.00 11.01
CA ASP A 73 -4.96 -0.11 9.93
C ASP A 73 -4.45 -0.89 8.71
N LEU A 74 -3.53 -1.84 8.92
CA LEU A 74 -2.96 -2.64 7.84
C LEU A 74 -3.99 -3.56 7.18
N ASN A 75 -4.90 -4.16 7.94
CA ASN A 75 -6.01 -4.94 7.38
C ASN A 75 -6.91 -4.08 6.50
N SER A 76 -7.32 -2.90 6.99
CA SER A 76 -8.16 -1.97 6.22
C SER A 76 -7.48 -1.55 4.91
N ILE A 77 -6.17 -1.26 4.96
CA ILE A 77 -5.40 -0.93 3.76
C ILE A 77 -5.33 -2.15 2.82
N CYS A 78 -5.12 -3.35 3.35
CA CYS A 78 -5.07 -4.59 2.56
C CYS A 78 -6.37 -4.83 1.80
N ASP A 79 -7.51 -4.78 2.49
CA ASP A 79 -8.84 -4.99 1.90
C ASP A 79 -9.09 -3.98 0.77
N TYR A 80 -8.70 -2.72 0.98
CA TYR A 80 -8.81 -1.69 -0.04
C TYR A 80 -7.95 -1.98 -1.27
N LEU A 81 -6.67 -2.34 -1.09
CA LEU A 81 -5.77 -2.68 -2.19
C LEU A 81 -6.25 -3.91 -2.97
N GLU A 82 -6.79 -4.91 -2.29
CA GLU A 82 -7.40 -6.08 -2.93
C GLU A 82 -8.64 -5.71 -3.73
N SER A 83 -9.47 -4.77 -3.26
CA SER A 83 -10.63 -4.30 -4.03
C SER A 83 -10.23 -3.69 -5.38
N ILE A 84 -9.07 -3.01 -5.44
CA ILE A 84 -8.51 -2.46 -6.67
C ILE A 84 -7.95 -3.56 -7.57
N ASP A 85 -7.26 -4.58 -7.00
CA ASP A 85 -6.71 -5.69 -7.79
C ASP A 85 -7.80 -6.50 -8.53
N HIS A 86 -9.01 -6.56 -7.96
CA HIS A 86 -10.16 -7.30 -8.50
C HIS A 86 -11.14 -6.46 -9.35
N SER A 87 -10.87 -5.16 -9.51
CA SER A 87 -11.69 -4.24 -10.33
C SER A 87 -11.32 -4.27 -11.81
#